data_AF-A0A0P6WTB5-F1
#
_entry.id   AF-A0A0P6WTB5-F1
#
_cell.length_a   1.000
_cell.length_b   1.000
_cell.length_c   1.000
_cell.angle_alpha   90.00
_cell.angle_beta   90.00
_cell.angle_gamma   90.00
#
_symmetry.space_group_name_H-M   'P 1'
#
loop_
_entity.id
_entity.type
_entity.pdbx_description
1 polymer ?
#
loop_
_entity_poly.entity_id
_entity_poly.type
_entity_poly.pdbx_seq_one_letter_code
_entity_poly.pdbx_strand_id
1 'polypeptide(L)'
;MSKKKCCSELLNTINDYLDGELDGEKCRDLEQHLKDCVDCSTITNTMRKTLELYHEAGKQECLPDDVRDRLFACLELGDFKESK
;
A
#
# COMPACT_ATOMS: atom_id res chain seq x y z
N MET A 1 12.76 11.93 -27.71
CA MET A 1 13.06 10.68 -26.98
C MET A 1 13.85 10.98 -25.70
N SER A 2 13.18 11.44 -24.62
CA SER A 2 13.84 11.67 -23.31
C SER A 2 13.00 11.33 -22.07
N LYS A 3 11.71 10.96 -22.22
CA LYS A 3 10.83 10.65 -21.08
C LYS A 3 11.19 9.35 -20.34
N LYS A 4 11.80 8.35 -21.01
CA LYS A 4 12.03 7.01 -20.44
C LYS A 4 13.03 6.93 -19.27
N LYS A 5 14.10 7.74 -19.24
CA LYS A 5 15.08 7.68 -18.14
C LYS A 5 14.48 8.19 -16.83
N CYS A 6 13.80 9.34 -16.89
CA CYS A 6 13.09 9.92 -15.75
C CYS A 6 11.98 9.00 -15.23
N CYS A 7 11.23 8.32 -16.12
CA CYS A 7 10.26 7.30 -15.70
C CYS A 7 10.91 6.16 -14.93
N SER A 8 12.04 5.62 -15.40
CA SER A 8 12.69 4.47 -14.74
C SER A 8 13.19 4.80 -13.34
N GLU A 9 13.74 6.01 -13.15
CA GLU A 9 14.24 6.44 -11.85
C GLU A 9 13.09 6.68 -10.86
N LEU A 10 11.99 7.29 -11.31
CA LEU A 10 10.80 7.49 -10.47
C LEU A 10 10.03 6.19 -10.20
N LEU A 11 9.95 5.28 -11.17
CA LEU A 11 9.32 3.96 -11.00
C LEU A 11 9.98 3.16 -9.86
N ASN A 12 11.29 3.32 -9.64
CA ASN A 12 11.99 2.66 -8.54
C ASN A 12 11.51 3.13 -7.16
N THR A 13 10.86 4.30 -7.08
CA THR A 13 10.33 4.87 -5.83
C THR A 13 8.86 4.51 -5.58
N ILE A 14 8.24 3.73 -6.47
CA ILE A 14 6.81 3.39 -6.35
C ILE A 14 6.52 2.48 -5.15
N ASN A 15 7.42 1.56 -4.81
CA ASN A 15 7.22 0.69 -3.65
C ASN A 15 7.14 1.54 -2.37
N ASP A 16 8.17 2.35 -2.12
CA ASP A 16 8.22 3.28 -1.00
C ASP A 16 7.01 4.23 -0.98
N TYR A 17 6.52 4.67 -2.16
CA TYR A 17 5.31 5.49 -2.27
C TYR A 17 4.04 4.73 -1.88
N LEU A 18 3.89 3.48 -2.32
CA LEU A 18 2.72 2.64 -1.99
C LEU A 18 2.71 2.24 -0.52
N ASP A 19 3.88 2.03 0.07
CA ASP A 19 4.06 1.69 1.49
C ASP A 19 3.98 2.92 2.41
N GLY A 20 4.03 4.13 1.84
CA GLY A 20 3.93 5.40 2.58
C GLY A 20 5.24 5.83 3.24
N GLU A 21 6.38 5.26 2.81
CA GLU A 21 7.71 5.51 3.36
C GLU A 21 8.53 6.52 2.51
N LEU A 22 8.00 6.96 1.37
CA LEU A 22 8.68 7.90 0.49
C LEU A 22 8.74 9.31 1.08
N ASP A 23 9.93 9.93 1.04
CA ASP A 23 10.14 11.32 1.47
C ASP A 23 9.17 12.30 0.80
N GLY A 24 8.68 13.30 1.55
CA GLY A 24 7.63 14.22 1.06
C GLY A 24 8.00 15.03 -0.19
N GLU A 25 9.28 15.33 -0.41
CA GLU A 25 9.73 15.99 -1.65
C GLU A 25 9.61 15.05 -2.86
N LYS A 26 10.14 13.82 -2.74
CA LYS A 26 10.07 12.80 -3.79
C LYS A 26 8.64 12.36 -4.07
N CYS A 27 7.80 12.33 -3.04
CA CYS A 27 6.38 12.01 -3.16
C CYS A 27 5.68 13.03 -4.08
N ARG A 28 5.93 14.33 -3.90
CA ARG A 28 5.39 15.39 -4.77
C ARG A 28 5.88 15.28 -6.22
N ASP A 29 7.17 14.97 -6.41
CA ASP A 29 7.75 14.80 -7.75
C ASP A 29 7.15 13.60 -8.47
N LEU A 30 6.97 12.48 -7.75
CA LEU A 30 6.30 11.29 -8.27
C LEU A 30 4.84 11.58 -8.62
N GLU A 31 4.08 12.23 -7.72
CA GLU A 31 2.69 12.61 -8.00
C GLU A 31 2.56 13.51 -9.24
N GLN A 32 3.47 14.47 -9.42
CA GLN A 32 3.50 15.31 -10.62
C GLN A 32 3.75 14.46 -11.86
N HIS A 33 4.68 13.52 -11.81
CA HIS A 33 4.94 12.60 -12.93
C HIS A 33 3.73 11.72 -13.27
N LEU A 34 3.04 11.18 -12.27
CA LEU A 34 1.87 10.34 -12.46
C LEU A 34 0.71 11.09 -13.14
N LYS A 35 0.65 12.43 -13.01
CA LYS A 35 -0.31 13.27 -13.75
C LYS A 35 0.06 13.40 -15.23
N ASP A 36 1.36 13.46 -15.54
CA ASP A 36 1.87 13.77 -16.89
C ASP A 36 2.31 12.53 -17.70
N CYS A 37 2.24 11.33 -17.10
CA CYS A 37 2.66 10.07 -17.69
C CYS A 37 1.62 8.95 -17.49
N VAL A 38 0.89 8.64 -18.57
CA VAL A 38 -0.13 7.57 -18.60
C VAL A 38 0.47 6.20 -18.30
N ASP A 39 1.68 5.90 -18.80
CA ASP A 39 2.34 4.61 -18.60
C ASP A 39 2.61 4.36 -17.11
N CYS A 40 3.22 5.34 -16.42
CA CYS A 40 3.54 5.22 -14.99
C CYS A 40 2.28 5.23 -14.11
N SER A 41 1.26 6.02 -14.49
CA SER A 41 -0.05 5.99 -13.84
C SER A 41 -0.70 4.61 -13.93
N THR A 42 -0.65 3.98 -15.10
CA THR A 42 -1.19 2.62 -15.32
C THR A 42 -0.47 1.57 -14.48
N ILE A 43 0.86 1.62 -14.42
CA ILE A 43 1.66 0.70 -13.59
C ILE A 43 1.33 0.88 -12.11
N THR A 44 1.30 2.12 -11.62
CA THR A 44 0.98 2.42 -10.21
C THR A 44 -0.42 1.94 -9.83
N ASN A 45 -1.40 2.16 -10.71
CA ASN A 45 -2.77 1.66 -10.50
C ASN A 45 -2.82 0.13 -10.48
N THR A 46 -2.06 -0.53 -11.36
CA THR A 46 -2.00 -2.00 -11.40
C THR A 46 -1.38 -2.54 -10.11
N MET A 47 -0.29 -1.95 -9.63
CA MET A 47 0.35 -2.36 -8.37
C MET A 47 -0.57 -2.13 -7.17
N ARG A 48 -1.25 -0.98 -7.09
CA ARG A 48 -2.28 -0.72 -6.08
C ARG A 48 -3.39 -1.77 -6.13
N LYS A 49 -3.82 -2.14 -7.33
CA LYS A 49 -4.86 -3.17 -7.49
C LYS A 49 -4.39 -4.53 -6.99
N THR A 50 -3.14 -4.89 -7.24
CA THR A 50 -2.54 -6.11 -6.68
C THR A 50 -2.59 -6.09 -5.15
N LEU A 51 -2.18 -4.99 -4.51
CA LEU A 51 -2.25 -4.85 -3.04
C LEU A 51 -3.68 -5.01 -2.51
N GLU A 52 -4.66 -4.36 -3.16
CA GLU A 52 -6.07 -4.50 -2.81
C GLU A 52 -6.54 -5.95 -2.90
N LEU A 53 -6.19 -6.67 -3.96
CA LEU A 53 -6.58 -8.07 -4.16
C LEU A 53 -5.96 -8.98 -3.09
N TYR A 54 -4.70 -8.77 -2.73
CA TYR A 54 -4.06 -9.52 -1.64
C TYR A 54 -4.71 -9.24 -0.29
N HIS A 55 -5.02 -7.97 0.02
CA HIS A 55 -5.76 -7.63 1.23
C HIS A 55 -7.15 -8.26 1.26
N GLU A 56 -7.88 -8.23 0.15
CA GLU A 56 -9.22 -8.82 0.08
C GLU A 56 -9.19 -10.35 0.19
N ALA A 57 -8.23 -11.01 -0.46
CA ALA A 57 -8.02 -12.44 -0.33
C ALA A 57 -7.69 -12.84 1.13
N GLY A 58 -6.87 -12.04 1.82
CA GLY A 58 -6.53 -12.26 3.22
C GLY A 58 -7.71 -12.08 4.19
N LYS A 59 -8.73 -11.27 3.86
CA LYS A 59 -9.94 -11.12 4.69
C LYS A 59 -10.77 -12.39 4.79
N GLN A 60 -10.64 -13.33 3.86
CA GLN A 60 -11.35 -14.61 3.94
C GLN A 60 -10.77 -15.54 5.01
N GLU A 61 -9.54 -15.32 5.47
CA GLU A 61 -8.99 -16.06 6.60
C GLU A 61 -9.43 -15.42 7.92
N CYS A 62 -10.50 -15.97 8.49
CA CYS A 62 -10.87 -15.63 9.86
C CYS A 62 -9.79 -16.12 10.81
N LEU A 63 -9.15 -15.19 11.52
CA LEU A 63 -8.24 -15.52 12.62
C LEU A 63 -9.01 -16.41 13.63
N PRO A 64 -8.46 -17.56 14.06
CA PRO A 64 -9.08 -18.36 15.10
C PRO A 64 -9.36 -17.52 16.35
N ASP A 65 -10.53 -17.70 16.95
CA ASP A 65 -10.98 -16.89 18.07
C ASP A 65 -10.01 -16.95 19.27
N ASP A 66 -9.34 -18.10 19.49
CA ASP A 66 -8.34 -18.25 20.57
C ASP A 66 -7.09 -17.38 20.35
N VAL A 67 -6.66 -17.24 19.09
CA VAL A 67 -5.51 -16.40 18.73
C VAL A 67 -5.87 -14.92 18.87
N ARG A 68 -7.08 -14.53 18.40
CA ARG A 68 -7.60 -13.16 18.58
C ARG A 68 -7.70 -12.80 20.06
N ASP A 69 -8.25 -13.69 20.87
CA ASP A 69 -8.46 -13.46 22.29
C ASP A 69 -7.14 -13.32 23.06
N ARG A 70 -6.15 -14.16 22.75
CA ARG A 70 -4.80 -14.04 23.33
C ARG A 70 -4.11 -12.74 22.91
N LEU A 71 -4.26 -12.33 21.65
CA LEU A 71 -3.70 -11.06 21.17
C LEU A 71 -4.31 -9.86 21.91
N PHE A 72 -5.63 -9.82 22.06
CA PHE A 72 -6.33 -8.74 22.75
C PHE A 72 -5.96 -8.68 24.23
N ALA A 73 -5.78 -9.85 24.88
CA ALA A 73 -5.31 -9.91 26.26
C ALA A 73 -3.86 -9.40 26.40
N CYS A 74 -2.94 -9.80 25.50
CA CYS A 74 -1.55 -9.35 25.52
C CYS A 74 -1.39 -7.85 25.28
N LEU A 75 -2.25 -7.26 24.44
CA LEU A 75 -2.24 -5.83 24.12
C LEU A 75 -3.12 -4.99 25.06
N GLU A 76 -3.76 -5.61 26.06
CA GLU A 76 -4.70 -4.96 26.99
C GLU A 76 -5.88 -4.28 26.28
N LEU A 77 -6.33 -4.82 25.15
CA LEU A 77 -7.41 -4.28 24.29
C LEU A 77 -8.78 -4.90 24.58
N GLY A 78 -9.04 -5.33 25.83
CA GLY A 78 -10.24 -6.06 26.21
C GLY A 78 -11.56 -5.35 25.85
N ASP A 79 -11.57 -4.02 25.85
CA ASP A 79 -12.75 -3.20 25.55
C ASP A 79 -13.13 -3.18 24.06
N PHE A 80 -12.22 -3.58 23.16
CA PHE A 80 -12.44 -3.57 21.70
C PHE A 80 -13.03 -4.88 21.16
N LYS A 81 -13.29 -5.87 22.02
CA LYS A 81 -13.76 -7.21 21.62
C LYS A 81 -15.14 -7.24 20.94
N GLU A 82 -15.95 -6.19 21.07
CA GLU A 82 -17.38 -6.21 20.70
C GLU A 82 -17.71 -5.55 19.35
N SER A 83 -16.76 -4.92 18.65
CA SER A 83 -17.05 -4.27 17.37
C SER A 83 -17.01 -5.27 16.21
N LYS A 84 -18.15 -5.93 15.98
CA LYS A 84 -18.42 -6.80 14.83
C LYS A 84 -18.59 -6.02 13.53
#